data_AF-A0A318D196-F1
#
_entry.id   AF-A0A318D196-F1
#
_cell.length_a   1.000
_cell.length_b   1.000
_cell.length_c   1.000
_cell.angle_alpha   90.00
_cell.angle_beta   90.00
_cell.angle_gamma   90.00
#
_symmetry.space_group_name_H-M   'P 1'
#
loop_
_entity.id
_entity.type
_entity.pdbx_description
1 polymer ?
#
loop_
_entity_poly.entity_id
_entity_poly.type
_entity_poly.pdbx_seq_one_letter_code
_entity_poly.pdbx_strand_id
1 'polypeptide(L)'
;MNRQDVVRKLLMTKACLTSRLLNHYFFASYIVVLILSYGYVRTIPYGDLRTPLFLIAVYLSYGFIYLLPAMILTKSLHYLSYRKTGNTFSLHRFSPALEYGVAVASTSAVDILLFADRTIYRLFGFHINGFILNLVTTPGGMESMGTGNSAIITFCFIAVALIGIQAALLWVLHRFLCGRLRQTALMPRRSYRYALILVLLLGFSERIAYGISNIQGYSTLAIFRLL
;
A
#
# COMPACT_ATOMS: atom_id res chain seq x y z
N MET A 1 6.72 -42.91 -11.35
CA MET A 1 6.38 -41.47 -11.30
C MET A 1 7.56 -40.69 -11.88
N ASN A 2 7.37 -39.92 -12.97
CA ASN A 2 8.48 -39.29 -13.69
C ASN A 2 9.09 -38.14 -12.86
N ARG A 3 10.43 -38.00 -12.85
CA ARG A 3 11.16 -36.96 -12.09
C ARG A 3 10.66 -35.55 -12.44
N GLN A 4 10.22 -35.34 -13.67
CA GLN A 4 9.66 -34.08 -14.15
C GLN A 4 8.31 -33.73 -13.50
N ASP A 5 7.46 -34.72 -13.22
CA ASP A 5 6.15 -34.50 -12.57
C ASP A 5 6.31 -34.08 -11.11
N VAL A 6 7.30 -34.66 -10.41
CA VAL A 6 7.63 -34.32 -9.02
C VAL A 6 8.09 -32.87 -8.91
N VAL A 7 9.02 -32.45 -9.78
CA VAL A 7 9.52 -31.07 -9.83
C VAL A 7 8.39 -30.08 -10.13
N ARG A 8 7.51 -30.41 -11.09
CA ARG A 8 6.36 -29.58 -11.45
C ARG A 8 5.40 -29.38 -10.28
N LYS A 9 5.06 -30.45 -9.56
CA LYS A 9 4.17 -30.40 -8.41
C LYS A 9 4.76 -29.57 -7.26
N LEU A 10 6.06 -29.70 -7.01
CA LEU A 10 6.79 -28.89 -6.02
C LEU A 10 6.78 -27.40 -6.37
N LEU A 11 7.07 -27.04 -7.63
CA LEU A 11 7.08 -25.65 -8.09
C LEU A 11 5.69 -25.01 -7.99
N MET A 12 4.64 -25.71 -8.42
CA MET A 12 3.26 -25.20 -8.31
C MET A 12 2.83 -24.99 -6.85
N THR A 13 3.27 -25.87 -5.95
CA THR A 13 2.98 -25.74 -4.51
C THR A 13 3.66 -24.51 -3.91
N LYS A 14 4.93 -24.28 -4.26
CA LYS A 14 5.69 -23.10 -3.81
C LYS A 14 5.07 -21.80 -4.33
N ALA A 15 4.76 -21.72 -5.63
CA ALA A 15 4.11 -20.55 -6.23
C ALA A 15 2.79 -20.19 -5.53
N CYS A 16 1.96 -21.20 -5.25
CA CYS A 16 0.68 -21.03 -4.56
C CYS A 16 0.87 -20.54 -3.11
N LEU A 17 1.90 -21.02 -2.41
CA LEU A 17 2.22 -20.57 -1.06
C LEU A 17 2.71 -19.12 -1.05
N THR A 18 3.65 -18.77 -1.93
CA THR A 18 4.18 -17.40 -2.08
C THR A 18 3.06 -16.40 -2.41
N SER A 19 2.19 -16.73 -3.36
CA SER A 19 1.02 -15.90 -3.69
C SER A 19 0.10 -15.69 -2.50
N ARG A 20 -0.15 -16.74 -1.70
CA ARG A 20 -0.98 -16.63 -0.49
C ARG A 20 -0.33 -15.77 0.58
N LEU A 21 0.96 -15.96 0.85
CA LEU A 21 1.70 -15.16 1.80
C LEU A 21 1.68 -13.67 1.42
N LEU A 22 1.95 -13.36 0.15
CA LEU A 22 1.90 -11.98 -0.36
C LEU A 22 0.52 -11.33 -0.18
N ASN A 23 -0.58 -12.08 -0.37
CA ASN A 23 -1.92 -11.50 -0.13
C ASN A 23 -2.16 -11.16 1.35
N HIS A 24 -1.71 -12.01 2.29
CA HIS A 24 -1.83 -11.70 3.73
C HIS A 24 -0.91 -10.54 4.12
N TYR A 25 0.28 -10.48 3.52
CA TYR A 25 1.20 -9.36 3.67
C TYR A 25 0.54 -8.05 3.25
N PHE A 26 0.03 -7.96 2.01
CA PHE A 26 -0.65 -6.74 1.55
C PHE A 26 -1.89 -6.38 2.36
N PHE A 27 -2.64 -7.38 2.86
CA PHE A 27 -3.75 -7.10 3.76
C PHE A 27 -3.28 -6.48 5.08
N ALA A 28 -2.21 -6.99 5.67
CA ALA A 28 -1.65 -6.44 6.89
C ALA A 28 -0.97 -5.07 6.65
N SER A 29 -0.27 -4.88 5.53
CA SER A 29 0.27 -3.57 5.11
C SER A 29 -0.84 -2.56 4.84
N TYR A 30 -2.01 -2.98 4.35
CA TYR A 30 -3.17 -2.10 4.19
C TYR A 30 -3.63 -1.54 5.55
N ILE A 31 -3.61 -2.34 6.62
CA ILE A 31 -3.89 -1.83 7.97
C ILE A 31 -2.86 -0.78 8.40
N VAL A 32 -1.58 -0.97 8.08
CA VAL A 32 -0.53 0.04 8.35
C VAL A 32 -0.81 1.33 7.59
N VAL A 33 -1.13 1.25 6.30
CA VAL A 33 -1.49 2.40 5.47
C VAL A 33 -2.70 3.16 6.05
N LEU A 34 -3.73 2.44 6.50
CA LEU A 34 -4.87 3.05 7.19
C LEU A 34 -4.42 3.80 8.45
N ILE A 35 -3.60 3.18 9.31
CA ILE A 35 -3.09 3.84 10.52
C ILE A 35 -2.32 5.13 10.18
N LEU A 36 -1.50 5.11 9.12
CA LEU A 36 -0.74 6.30 8.68
C LEU A 36 -1.68 7.40 8.15
N SER A 37 -2.68 7.03 7.35
CA SER A 37 -3.62 7.96 6.73
C SER A 37 -4.69 8.47 7.70
N TYR A 38 -4.93 7.80 8.84
CA TYR A 38 -5.87 8.25 9.89
C TYR A 38 -5.55 9.67 10.38
N GLY A 39 -4.29 10.06 10.26
CA GLY A 39 -3.82 11.40 10.47
C GLY A 39 -4.57 12.53 9.79
N TYR A 40 -4.98 12.31 8.53
CA TYR A 40 -5.69 13.30 7.73
C TYR A 40 -7.17 13.43 8.14
N VAL A 41 -7.73 12.38 8.75
CA VAL A 41 -9.14 12.33 9.13
C VAL A 41 -9.44 13.18 10.37
N ARG A 42 -8.48 13.29 11.30
CA ARG A 42 -8.69 13.96 12.59
C ARG A 42 -8.89 15.47 12.51
N THR A 43 -8.57 16.09 11.37
CA THR A 43 -8.59 17.56 11.21
C THR A 43 -9.93 18.11 10.72
N ILE A 44 -10.93 17.27 10.43
CA ILE A 44 -12.19 17.69 9.80
C ILE A 44 -13.29 17.84 10.87
N PRO A 45 -13.89 19.03 11.03
CA PRO A 45 -15.03 19.22 11.94
C PRO A 45 -16.28 18.48 11.45
N TYR A 46 -16.95 17.75 12.35
CA TYR A 46 -18.15 16.99 12.04
C TYR A 46 -19.41 17.86 12.19
N GLY A 47 -19.97 18.33 11.08
CA GLY A 47 -21.21 19.13 11.06
C GLY A 47 -22.50 18.36 10.75
N ASP A 48 -22.42 17.18 10.14
CA ASP A 48 -23.56 16.36 9.70
C ASP A 48 -23.17 14.87 9.66
N LEU A 49 -24.14 13.95 9.67
CA LEU A 49 -23.97 12.49 9.61
C LEU A 49 -23.48 11.99 8.23
N ARG A 50 -23.69 12.76 7.16
CA ARG A 50 -23.25 12.42 5.80
C ARG A 50 -21.74 12.54 5.63
N THR A 51 -21.14 13.55 6.26
CA THR A 51 -19.70 13.82 6.22
C THR A 51 -18.83 12.67 6.77
N PRO A 52 -19.09 12.07 7.95
CA PRO A 52 -18.30 10.96 8.44
C PRO A 52 -18.49 9.68 7.61
N LEU A 53 -19.69 9.40 7.10
CA LEU A 53 -19.92 8.24 6.22
C LEU A 53 -19.09 8.35 4.94
N PHE A 54 -19.12 9.53 4.33
CA PHE A 54 -18.32 9.84 3.16
C PHE A 54 -16.82 9.74 3.45
N LEU A 55 -16.38 10.31 4.56
CA LEU A 55 -14.98 10.28 4.97
C LEU A 55 -14.49 8.86 5.28
N ILE A 56 -15.32 8.00 5.86
CA ILE A 56 -14.98 6.58 6.04
C ILE A 56 -14.82 5.89 4.69
N ALA A 57 -15.71 6.17 3.74
CA ALA A 57 -15.62 5.62 2.39
C ALA A 57 -14.32 6.04 1.68
N VAL A 58 -13.99 7.34 1.71
CA VAL A 58 -12.74 7.91 1.17
C VAL A 58 -11.53 7.30 1.86
N TYR A 59 -11.53 7.24 3.19
CA TYR A 59 -10.41 6.73 3.97
C TYR A 59 -10.07 5.27 3.63
N LEU A 60 -11.10 4.42 3.50
CA LEU A 60 -10.94 3.03 3.10
C LEU A 60 -10.57 2.90 1.60
N SER A 61 -11.20 3.68 0.73
CA SER A 61 -10.93 3.62 -0.72
C SER A 61 -9.51 4.10 -1.05
N TYR A 62 -9.12 5.28 -0.58
CA TYR A 62 -7.82 5.88 -0.82
C TYR A 62 -6.69 5.09 -0.17
N GLY A 63 -6.88 4.60 1.06
CA GLY A 63 -5.91 3.71 1.71
C GLY A 63 -5.54 2.51 0.83
N PHE A 64 -6.51 1.95 0.12
CA PHE A 64 -6.27 0.82 -0.78
C PHE A 64 -5.61 1.29 -2.08
N ILE A 65 -6.05 2.43 -2.63
CA ILE A 65 -5.48 3.03 -3.84
C ILE A 65 -3.98 3.32 -3.66
N TYR A 66 -3.55 3.82 -2.50
CA TYR A 66 -2.14 4.07 -2.22
C TYR A 66 -1.28 2.80 -2.25
N LEU A 67 -1.85 1.65 -1.86
CA LEU A 67 -1.14 0.37 -1.85
C LEU A 67 -1.14 -0.33 -3.22
N LEU A 68 -2.04 0.05 -4.14
CA LEU A 68 -2.18 -0.59 -5.45
C LEU A 68 -0.89 -0.63 -6.28
N PRO A 69 -0.08 0.44 -6.39
CA PRO A 69 1.16 0.39 -7.17
C PRO A 69 2.13 -0.69 -6.67
N ALA A 70 2.30 -0.80 -5.35
CA ALA A 70 3.14 -1.82 -4.72
C ALA A 70 2.59 -3.24 -4.97
N MET A 71 1.26 -3.41 -4.89
CA MET A 71 0.60 -4.68 -5.20
C MET A 71 0.77 -5.08 -6.67
N ILE A 72 0.56 -4.15 -7.60
CA ILE A 72 0.67 -4.38 -9.04
C ILE A 72 2.11 -4.76 -9.38
N LEU A 73 3.09 -4.00 -8.89
CA LEU A 73 4.51 -4.26 -9.14
C LEU A 73 4.92 -5.67 -8.66
N THR A 74 4.58 -6.00 -7.41
CA THR A 74 4.94 -7.30 -6.80
C THR A 74 4.22 -8.46 -7.48
N LYS A 75 2.92 -8.32 -7.80
CA LYS A 75 2.16 -9.38 -8.47
C LYS A 75 2.55 -9.56 -9.92
N SER A 76 2.96 -8.49 -10.61
CA SER A 76 3.46 -8.56 -11.98
C SER A 76 4.78 -9.32 -12.04
N LEU A 77 5.68 -9.06 -11.07
CA LEU A 77 6.91 -9.83 -10.90
C LEU A 77 6.62 -11.30 -10.58
N HIS A 78 5.70 -11.58 -9.66
CA HIS A 78 5.27 -12.94 -9.34
C HIS A 78 4.70 -13.66 -10.59
N TYR A 79 3.79 -13.00 -11.32
CA TYR A 79 3.22 -13.53 -12.55
C TYR A 79 4.28 -13.84 -13.60
N LEU A 80 5.26 -12.95 -13.78
CA LEU A 80 6.36 -13.14 -14.72
C LEU A 80 7.29 -14.29 -14.29
N SER A 81 7.50 -14.47 -12.98
CA SER A 81 8.34 -15.52 -12.39
C SER A 81 7.78 -16.92 -12.59
N TYR A 82 6.43 -17.04 -12.63
CA TYR A 82 5.74 -18.32 -12.80
C TYR A 82 5.00 -18.44 -14.15
N ARG A 83 5.27 -17.53 -15.10
CA ARG A 83 4.69 -17.57 -16.45
C ARG A 83 5.12 -18.88 -17.11
N LYS A 84 4.14 -19.65 -17.62
CA LYS A 84 4.40 -20.83 -18.47
C LYS A 84 5.08 -20.37 -19.76
N THR A 85 6.41 -20.42 -19.81
CA THR A 85 7.16 -20.31 -21.06
C THR A 85 7.15 -21.68 -21.72
N GLY A 86 6.65 -21.73 -22.96
CA GLY A 86 6.49 -22.96 -23.73
C GLY A 86 7.83 -23.68 -23.97
N ASN A 87 7.75 -25.01 -23.92
CA ASN A 87 8.77 -26.04 -24.22
C ASN A 87 10.13 -26.02 -23.54
N THR A 88 10.51 -24.96 -22.84
CA THR A 88 11.65 -25.00 -21.93
C THR A 88 11.15 -24.49 -20.59
N PHE A 89 11.01 -25.39 -19.61
CA PHE A 89 10.78 -25.05 -18.21
C PHE A 89 12.02 -24.31 -17.71
N SER A 90 12.18 -23.05 -18.15
CA SER A 90 13.27 -22.17 -17.77
C SER A 90 13.06 -21.84 -16.29
N LEU A 91 13.80 -22.60 -15.49
CA LEU A 91 14.17 -22.38 -14.10
C LEU A 91 13.99 -20.90 -13.70
N HIS A 92 13.02 -20.66 -12.82
CA HIS A 92 13.16 -19.71 -11.71
C HIS A 92 13.83 -18.35 -12.06
N ARG A 93 13.31 -17.57 -13.02
CA ARG A 93 13.96 -16.33 -13.47
C ARG A 93 14.22 -15.33 -12.33
N PHE A 94 13.38 -15.29 -11.30
CA PHE A 94 13.57 -14.44 -10.11
C PHE A 94 13.38 -15.26 -8.85
N SER A 95 14.24 -15.09 -7.84
CA SER A 95 14.14 -15.79 -6.55
C SER A 95 12.93 -15.31 -5.74
N PRO A 96 12.27 -16.15 -4.90
CA PRO A 96 11.22 -15.67 -3.99
C PRO A 96 11.71 -14.57 -3.04
N ALA A 97 13.01 -14.54 -2.74
CA ALA A 97 13.63 -13.46 -1.97
C ALA A 97 13.52 -12.11 -2.69
N LEU A 98 13.63 -12.08 -4.01
CA LEU A 98 13.45 -10.87 -4.82
C LEU A 98 11.99 -10.41 -4.81
N GLU A 99 11.02 -11.34 -4.91
CA GLU A 99 9.59 -11.02 -4.77
C GLU A 99 9.28 -10.38 -3.41
N TYR A 100 9.85 -10.92 -2.33
CA TYR A 100 9.73 -10.39 -0.98
C TYR A 100 10.42 -9.04 -0.82
N GLY A 101 11.63 -8.89 -1.36
CA GLY A 101 12.36 -7.62 -1.35
C GLY A 101 11.59 -6.51 -2.06
N VAL A 102 11.02 -6.80 -3.24
CA VAL A 102 10.18 -5.84 -3.97
C VAL A 102 8.91 -5.50 -3.20
N ALA A 103 8.26 -6.50 -2.57
CA ALA A 103 7.08 -6.26 -1.74
C ALA A 103 7.39 -5.29 -0.59
N VAL A 104 8.46 -5.56 0.18
CA VAL A 104 8.87 -4.70 1.30
C VAL A 104 9.31 -3.31 0.82
N ALA A 105 10.16 -3.23 -0.20
CA ALA A 105 10.67 -1.96 -0.69
C ALA A 105 9.55 -1.06 -1.23
N SER A 106 8.65 -1.60 -2.06
CA SER A 106 7.57 -0.83 -2.66
C SER A 106 6.52 -0.39 -1.64
N THR A 107 6.15 -1.24 -0.68
CA THR A 107 5.21 -0.86 0.39
C THR A 107 5.81 0.12 1.38
N SER A 108 7.08 -0.05 1.75
CA SER A 108 7.77 0.92 2.60
C SER A 108 7.89 2.29 1.93
N ALA A 109 8.09 2.33 0.61
CA ALA A 109 8.08 3.58 -0.15
C ALA A 109 6.72 4.27 -0.08
N VAL A 110 5.61 3.53 -0.18
CA VAL A 110 4.26 4.07 0.02
C VAL A 110 4.10 4.67 1.43
N ASP A 111 4.51 3.94 2.47
CA ASP A 111 4.41 4.41 3.85
C ASP A 111 5.24 5.68 4.10
N ILE A 112 6.47 5.71 3.59
CA ILE A 112 7.37 6.86 3.71
C ILE A 112 6.77 8.06 2.99
N LEU A 113 6.22 7.88 1.79
CA LEU A 113 5.59 8.95 1.03
C LEU A 113 4.36 9.50 1.74
N LEU A 114 3.50 8.63 2.29
CA LEU A 114 2.33 9.06 3.06
C LEU A 114 2.72 9.82 4.33
N PHE A 115 3.73 9.32 5.04
CA PHE A 115 4.24 9.99 6.23
C PHE A 115 4.88 11.35 5.90
N ALA A 116 5.67 11.41 4.83
CA ALA A 116 6.32 12.63 4.35
C ALA A 116 5.27 13.66 3.93
N ASP A 117 4.33 13.27 3.07
CA ASP A 117 3.27 14.16 2.59
C ASP A 117 2.45 14.74 3.74
N ARG A 118 2.04 13.90 4.70
CA ARG A 118 1.30 14.36 5.87
C ARG A 118 2.09 15.36 6.70
N THR A 119 3.39 15.10 6.88
CA THR A 119 4.28 15.98 7.66
C THR A 119 4.45 17.33 6.96
N ILE A 120 4.66 17.31 5.64
CA ILE A 120 4.77 18.49 4.80
C ILE A 120 3.47 19.29 4.82
N TYR A 121 2.33 18.63 4.63
CA TYR A 121 1.02 19.26 4.68
C TYR A 121 0.78 19.94 6.03
N ARG A 122 1.15 19.30 7.14
CA ARG A 122 1.01 19.88 8.48
C ARG A 122 1.93 21.09 8.70
N LEU A 123 3.13 21.10 8.12
CA LEU A 123 4.10 22.18 8.31
C LEU A 123 3.84 23.37 7.39
N PHE A 124 3.47 23.11 6.15
CA PHE A 124 3.45 24.12 5.10
C PHE A 124 2.07 24.33 4.45
N GLY A 125 1.10 23.46 4.70
CA GLY A 125 -0.27 23.58 4.17
C GLY A 125 -0.44 23.12 2.72
N PHE A 126 0.57 22.48 2.12
CA PHE A 126 0.51 21.90 0.78
C PHE A 126 1.08 20.48 0.75
N HIS A 127 0.59 19.69 -0.21
CA HIS A 127 1.08 18.34 -0.48
C HIS A 127 2.39 18.35 -1.26
N ILE A 128 3.03 17.18 -1.36
CA ILE A 128 4.23 16.99 -2.18
C ILE A 128 3.93 17.41 -3.62
N ASN A 129 4.67 18.41 -4.10
CA ASN A 129 4.53 19.01 -5.41
C ASN A 129 5.91 19.41 -5.98
N GLY A 130 5.94 20.00 -7.17
CA GLY A 130 7.19 20.45 -7.80
C GLY A 130 7.98 21.47 -6.96
N PHE A 131 7.29 22.28 -6.15
CA PHE A 131 7.95 23.22 -5.25
C PHE A 131 8.67 22.52 -4.09
N ILE A 132 8.01 21.58 -3.39
CA ILE A 132 8.65 20.76 -2.37
C ILE A 132 9.82 19.97 -2.96
N LEU A 133 9.63 19.37 -4.13
CA LEU A 133 10.71 18.62 -4.77
C LEU A 133 11.91 19.51 -5.04
N ASN A 134 11.71 20.74 -5.53
CA ASN A 134 12.80 21.69 -5.72
C ASN A 134 13.49 22.06 -4.40
N LEU A 135 12.75 22.24 -3.31
CA LEU A 135 13.36 22.52 -1.99
C LEU A 135 14.21 21.36 -1.47
N VAL A 136 13.77 20.12 -1.70
CA VAL A 136 14.50 18.92 -1.27
C VAL A 136 15.71 18.65 -2.15
N THR A 137 15.63 18.93 -3.45
CA THR A 137 16.71 18.63 -4.42
C THR A 137 17.75 19.76 -4.53
N THR A 138 17.39 20.99 -4.18
CA THR A 138 18.31 22.14 -4.26
C THR A 138 19.16 22.23 -2.99
N PRO A 139 20.50 22.34 -3.10
CA PRO A 139 21.36 22.57 -1.94
C PRO A 139 20.91 23.82 -1.16
N GLY A 140 20.67 23.68 0.14
CA GLY A 140 20.18 24.77 1.00
C GLY A 140 18.67 25.07 0.89
N GLY A 141 17.91 24.38 0.03
CA GLY A 141 16.48 24.62 -0.14
C GLY A 141 15.67 24.39 1.14
N MET A 142 15.85 23.25 1.80
CA MET A 142 15.20 22.95 3.09
C MET A 142 15.68 23.86 4.24
N GLU A 143 16.97 24.24 4.24
CA GLU A 143 17.55 25.14 5.24
C GLU A 143 16.91 26.53 5.17
N SER A 144 16.54 27.00 3.97
CA SER A 144 15.86 28.28 3.77
C SER A 144 14.47 28.37 4.41
N MET A 145 13.81 27.22 4.61
CA MET A 145 12.52 27.13 5.31
C MET A 145 12.67 26.91 6.83
N GLY A 146 13.90 27.00 7.36
CA GLY A 146 14.18 26.78 8.79
C GLY A 146 14.26 25.31 9.19
N THR A 147 14.42 24.38 8.24
CA THR A 147 14.61 22.95 8.55
C THR A 147 16.07 22.68 8.87
N GLY A 148 16.36 22.27 10.11
CA GLY A 148 17.71 21.90 10.56
C GLY A 148 18.03 20.40 10.41
N ASN A 149 19.31 20.04 10.61
CA ASN A 149 19.80 18.65 10.51
C ASN A 149 19.05 17.66 11.41
N SER A 150 18.54 18.11 12.57
CA SER A 150 17.76 17.27 13.49
C SER A 150 16.46 16.74 12.87
N ALA A 151 15.80 17.55 12.02
CA ALA A 151 14.59 17.15 11.31
C ALA A 151 14.89 16.08 10.25
N ILE A 152 16.00 16.24 9.51
CA ILE A 152 16.46 15.26 8.52
C ILE A 152 16.77 13.93 9.20
N ILE A 153 17.53 13.96 10.30
CA ILE A 153 17.88 12.75 11.06
C ILE A 153 16.63 12.05 11.58
N THR A 154 15.67 12.81 12.14
CA THR A 154 14.40 12.26 12.62
C THR A 154 13.62 11.58 11.49
N PHE A 155 13.54 12.22 10.33
CA PHE A 155 12.88 11.65 9.16
C PHE A 155 13.57 10.35 8.70
N CYS A 156 14.90 10.32 8.66
CA CYS A 156 15.66 9.10 8.32
C CYS A 156 15.37 7.97 9.31
N PHE A 157 15.34 8.23 10.62
CA PHE A 157 14.98 7.23 11.63
C PHE A 157 13.56 6.68 11.43
N ILE A 158 12.60 7.55 11.13
CA ILE A 158 11.22 7.13 10.85
C ILE A 158 11.16 6.29 9.58
N ALA A 159 11.86 6.69 8.51
CA ALA A 159 11.91 5.90 7.28
C ALA A 159 12.50 4.49 7.51
N VAL A 160 13.58 4.39 8.27
CA VAL A 160 14.17 3.09 8.66
C VAL A 160 13.19 2.28 9.52
N ALA A 161 12.48 2.91 10.44
CA ALA A 161 11.47 2.24 11.26
C ALA A 161 10.31 1.70 10.40
N LEU A 162 9.82 2.45 9.42
CA LEU A 162 8.76 2.02 8.50
C LEU A 162 9.21 0.82 7.64
N ILE A 163 10.45 0.87 7.11
CA ILE A 163 11.05 -0.29 6.42
C ILE A 163 11.14 -1.49 7.36
N GLY A 164 11.58 -1.27 8.60
CA GLY A 164 11.66 -2.29 9.63
C GLY A 164 10.31 -2.93 9.95
N ILE A 165 9.24 -2.12 10.04
CA ILE A 165 7.86 -2.59 10.26
C ILE A 165 7.43 -3.50 9.11
N GLN A 166 7.60 -3.08 7.85
CA GLN A 166 7.21 -3.89 6.70
C GLN A 166 8.02 -5.18 6.60
N ALA A 167 9.34 -5.12 6.85
CA ALA A 167 10.19 -6.30 6.89
C ALA A 167 9.79 -7.27 8.01
N ALA A 168 9.52 -6.75 9.22
CA ALA A 168 9.08 -7.53 10.35
C ALA A 168 7.71 -8.17 10.10
N LEU A 169 6.77 -7.43 9.50
CA LEU A 169 5.44 -7.93 9.13
C LEU A 169 5.56 -9.14 8.19
N LEU A 170 6.37 -9.01 7.13
CA LEU A 170 6.59 -10.11 6.20
C LEU A 170 7.31 -11.29 6.88
N TRP A 171 8.30 -11.02 7.73
CA TRP A 171 9.04 -12.05 8.46
C TRP A 171 8.13 -12.84 9.42
N VAL A 172 7.30 -12.16 10.21
CA VAL A 172 6.32 -12.77 11.13
C VAL A 172 5.33 -13.63 10.34
N LEU A 173 4.76 -13.09 9.25
CA LEU A 173 3.84 -13.85 8.41
C LEU A 173 4.53 -15.07 7.78
N HIS A 174 5.76 -14.92 7.30
CA HIS A 174 6.52 -16.04 6.75
C HIS A 174 6.83 -17.10 7.82
N ARG A 175 7.21 -16.70 9.03
CA ARG A 175 7.58 -17.62 10.12
C ARG A 175 6.37 -18.38 10.68
N PHE A 176 5.27 -17.70 10.95
CA PHE A 176 4.12 -18.27 11.66
C PHE A 176 3.02 -18.76 10.73
N LEU A 177 2.79 -18.10 9.59
CA LEU A 177 1.71 -18.45 8.68
C LEU A 177 2.15 -19.45 7.60
N CYS A 178 3.42 -19.59 7.19
CA CYS A 178 3.78 -20.61 6.18
C CYS A 178 3.38 -22.04 6.61
N GLY A 179 3.61 -22.39 7.88
CA GLY A 179 3.22 -23.70 8.42
C GLY A 179 1.71 -23.92 8.39
N ARG A 180 0.94 -22.91 8.82
CA ARG A 180 -0.54 -22.96 8.83
C ARG A 180 -1.13 -22.86 7.43
N LEU A 181 -0.64 -22.00 6.54
CA LEU A 181 -1.08 -21.85 5.15
C LEU A 181 -0.85 -23.11 4.31
N ARG A 182 0.14 -23.93 4.70
CA ARG A 182 0.37 -25.25 4.09
C ARG A 182 -0.72 -26.26 4.49
N GLN A 183 -1.27 -26.14 5.70
CA GLN A 183 -2.23 -27.08 6.28
C GLN A 183 -3.69 -26.63 6.21
N THR A 184 -3.96 -25.33 6.11
CA THR A 184 -5.30 -24.77 6.28
C THR A 184 -5.63 -23.73 5.21
N ALA A 185 -6.87 -23.80 4.73
CA ALA A 185 -7.50 -22.84 3.83
C ALA A 185 -8.06 -21.62 4.61
N LEU A 186 -7.28 -21.05 5.55
CA LEU A 186 -7.75 -20.11 6.57
C LEU A 186 -8.48 -18.86 6.04
N MET A 187 -8.31 -18.49 4.78
CA MET A 187 -9.23 -17.59 4.10
C MET A 187 -9.46 -18.04 2.66
N PRO A 188 -10.72 -18.24 2.22
CA PRO A 188 -11.01 -18.53 0.84
C PRO A 188 -10.58 -17.33 0.00
N ARG A 189 -9.90 -17.56 -1.13
CA ARG A 189 -9.51 -16.54 -2.13
C ARG A 189 -10.64 -15.55 -2.49
N ARG A 190 -11.89 -15.94 -2.25
CA ARG A 190 -13.09 -15.12 -2.43
C ARG A 190 -13.20 -13.94 -1.46
N SER A 191 -12.75 -14.07 -0.21
CA SER A 191 -12.78 -12.99 0.80
C SER A 191 -12.03 -11.74 0.34
N TYR A 192 -10.80 -11.90 -0.16
CA TYR A 192 -10.02 -10.81 -0.76
C TYR A 192 -10.71 -10.19 -1.99
N ARG A 193 -11.46 -10.98 -2.76
CA ARG A 193 -12.24 -10.46 -3.89
C ARG A 193 -13.43 -9.63 -3.41
N TYR A 194 -14.14 -10.07 -2.39
CA TYR A 194 -15.24 -9.30 -1.80
C TYR A 194 -14.74 -8.01 -1.15
N ALA A 195 -13.61 -8.06 -0.43
CA ALA A 195 -12.97 -6.87 0.12
C ALA A 195 -12.59 -5.87 -1.00
N LEU A 196 -12.00 -6.36 -2.10
CA LEU A 196 -11.71 -5.54 -3.27
C LEU A 196 -12.98 -4.93 -3.87
N ILE A 197 -14.05 -5.73 -4.07
CA ILE A 197 -15.32 -5.24 -4.60
C ILE A 197 -15.91 -4.17 -3.68
N LEU A 198 -15.88 -4.39 -2.36
CA LEU A 198 -16.37 -3.43 -1.38
C LEU A 198 -15.62 -2.10 -1.49
N VAL A 199 -14.28 -2.14 -1.54
CA VAL A 199 -13.45 -0.95 -1.71
C VAL A 199 -13.77 -0.21 -3.02
N LEU A 200 -13.97 -0.94 -4.12
CA LEU A 200 -14.33 -0.36 -5.41
C LEU A 200 -15.73 0.29 -5.37
N LEU A 201 -16.71 -0.35 -4.71
CA LEU A 201 -18.04 0.21 -4.52
C LEU A 201 -17.99 1.48 -3.66
N LEU A 202 -17.18 1.49 -2.60
CA LEU A 202 -16.96 2.68 -1.77
C LEU A 202 -16.36 3.82 -2.61
N GLY A 203 -15.29 3.57 -3.37
CA GLY A 203 -14.68 4.58 -4.24
C GLY A 203 -15.61 5.07 -5.35
N PHE A 204 -16.49 4.21 -5.88
CA PHE A 204 -17.48 4.63 -6.88
C PHE A 204 -18.60 5.49 -6.25
N SER A 205 -19.07 5.09 -5.06
CA SER A 205 -20.08 5.85 -4.31
C SER A 205 -19.59 7.26 -3.95
N GLU A 206 -18.32 7.39 -3.61
CA GLU A 206 -17.65 8.66 -3.35
C GLU A 206 -17.69 9.59 -4.58
N ARG A 207 -17.32 9.08 -5.77
CA ARG A 207 -17.32 9.88 -7.01
C ARG A 207 -18.72 10.31 -7.43
N ILE A 208 -19.74 9.49 -7.20
CA ILE A 208 -21.14 9.87 -7.41
C ILE A 208 -21.55 10.98 -6.43
N ALA A 209 -21.25 10.82 -5.14
CA ALA A 209 -21.58 11.81 -4.12
C ALA A 209 -20.91 13.16 -4.42
N TYR A 210 -19.65 13.16 -4.84
CA TYR A 210 -18.96 14.37 -5.32
C TYR A 210 -19.64 14.98 -6.55
N GLY A 211 -19.98 14.16 -7.56
CA GLY A 211 -20.65 14.64 -8.77
C GLY A 211 -21.99 15.32 -8.47
N ILE A 212 -22.80 14.71 -7.60
CA ILE A 212 -24.09 15.26 -7.17
C ILE A 212 -23.89 16.57 -6.40
N SER A 213 -22.92 16.63 -5.47
CA SER A 213 -22.64 17.83 -4.69
C SER A 213 -22.19 19.00 -5.57
N ASN A 214 -21.37 18.72 -6.59
CA ASN A 214 -20.88 19.74 -7.51
C ASN A 214 -22.01 20.31 -8.38
N ILE A 215 -22.97 19.48 -8.78
CA ILE A 215 -24.16 19.91 -9.55
C ILE A 215 -25.13 20.72 -8.67
N GLN A 216 -25.26 20.35 -7.39
CA GLN A 216 -26.17 21.01 -6.44
C GLN A 216 -25.60 22.31 -5.83
N GLY A 217 -24.35 22.67 -6.11
CA GLY A 217 -23.72 23.89 -5.58
C GLY A 217 -23.40 23.84 -4.08
N TYR A 218 -23.47 22.66 -3.43
CA TYR A 218 -23.07 22.51 -2.03
C TYR A 218 -21.53 22.59 -1.92
N SER A 219 -21.03 23.73 -1.44
CA SER A 219 -19.60 23.99 -1.20
C SER A 219 -19.03 23.24 0.01
N THR A 220 -19.86 22.58 0.81
CA THR A 220 -19.44 21.87 2.03
C THR A 220 -18.53 20.67 1.70
N LEU A 221 -18.66 20.06 0.53
CA LEU A 221 -17.76 19.00 0.04
C LEU A 221 -16.57 19.54 -0.76
N ALA A 222 -16.56 20.84 -1.12
CA ALA A 222 -15.42 21.49 -1.75
C ALA A 222 -14.25 21.77 -0.78
N ILE A 223 -14.47 21.61 0.53
CA ILE A 223 -13.39 21.64 1.54
C ILE A 223 -12.40 20.47 1.35
N PHE A 224 -12.84 19.35 0.75
CA PHE A 224 -11.96 18.24 0.38
C PHE A 224 -11.08 18.53 -0.85
N ARG A 225 -11.18 19.72 -1.46
CA ARG A 225 -10.29 20.18 -2.55
C ARG A 225 -8.84 20.43 -2.08
N LEU A 226 -8.57 20.27 -0.78
CA LEU A 226 -7.28 20.48 -0.09
C LEU A 226 -6.69 19.20 0.53
N LEU A 227 -7.22 18.01 0.21
CA LEU A 227 -6.66 16.68 0.53
C LEU A 227 -6.26 15.95 -0.75
#